data_AF-A0A1F8S521-F1
#
_entry.id   AF-A0A1F8S521-F1
#
_cell.length_a   1.000
_cell.length_b   1.000
_cell.length_c   1.000
_cell.angle_alpha   90.00
_cell.angle_beta   90.00
_cell.angle_gamma   90.00
#
_symmetry.space_group_name_H-M   'P 1'
#
loop_
_entity.id
_entity.type
_entity.pdbx_description
1 polymer ?
#
loop_
_entity_poly.entity_id
_entity_poly.type
_entity_poly.pdbx_seq_one_letter_code
_entity_poly.pdbx_strand_id
1 'polypeptide(L)'
;MFGRWERDVLVEQSVYRDDEVHVGGSPRLDVGVRRQADREAVRAELSIAPGNRMVVLSGTHGHLHRRFLYPVALARLFDRPVPGIHLVIKLHPAEVDEGPYRAVIEGVAAARGFAPPPISVVRDVDLYRLLAAADAHLGIHSTVLTEAVFVGTPNLLASATLGGDLLGYVEASVALPVADGGELLAALEAAADATTPEAREAFIAVHFEPGSAATRIAEDLLAWLP
;
A
#
# COMPACT_ATOMS: atom_id res chain seq x y z
N MET A 1 15.34 5.75 11.33
CA MET A 1 13.90 5.54 11.07
C MET A 1 13.35 6.67 10.22
N PHE A 2 12.15 6.48 9.65
CA PHE A 2 11.57 7.40 8.69
C PHE A 2 10.91 8.62 9.36
N GLY A 3 10.08 8.40 10.37
CA GLY A 3 9.44 9.47 11.13
C GLY A 3 9.54 9.27 12.64
N ARG A 4 8.86 10.16 13.35
CA ARG A 4 8.79 10.13 14.82
C ARG A 4 7.96 8.96 15.32
N TRP A 5 6.87 8.61 14.63
CA TRP A 5 6.04 7.47 15.02
C TRP A 5 6.84 6.17 15.10
N GLU A 6 7.66 5.86 14.08
CA GLU A 6 8.45 4.63 14.10
C GLU A 6 9.53 4.66 15.19
N ARG A 7 10.10 5.84 15.47
CA ARG A 7 11.03 6.02 16.59
C ARG A 7 10.35 5.72 17.92
N ASP A 8 9.19 6.32 18.16
CA ASP A 8 8.48 6.19 19.42
C ASP A 8 8.04 4.73 19.65
N VAL A 9 7.59 4.03 18.60
CA VAL A 9 7.33 2.58 18.69
C VAL A 9 8.59 1.79 19.08
N LEU A 10 9.75 2.09 18.48
CA LEU A 10 10.98 1.36 18.81
C LEU A 10 11.50 1.65 20.23
N VAL A 11 11.36 2.89 20.70
CA VAL A 11 11.86 3.31 22.02
C VAL A 11 10.88 2.92 23.13
N GLU A 12 9.58 3.08 22.92
CA GLU A 12 8.56 2.87 23.96
C GLU A 12 8.04 1.43 24.02
N GLN A 13 8.04 0.72 22.89
CA GLN A 13 7.39 -0.60 22.77
C GLN A 13 8.35 -1.72 22.38
N SER A 14 9.62 -1.41 22.14
CA SER A 14 10.66 -2.40 21.83
C SER A 14 11.84 -2.25 22.81
N VAL A 15 13.01 -2.74 22.43
CA VAL A 15 14.18 -2.86 23.31
C VAL A 15 15.24 -1.78 23.05
N TYR A 16 14.96 -0.83 22.16
CA TYR A 16 15.93 0.20 21.77
C TYR A 16 15.96 1.36 22.75
N ARG A 17 17.15 1.88 23.01
CA ARG A 17 17.35 3.11 23.79
C ARG A 17 17.16 4.35 22.94
N ASP A 18 16.93 5.47 23.61
CA ASP A 18 16.73 6.77 22.97
C ASP A 18 17.91 7.20 22.07
N ASP A 19 19.13 6.89 22.48
CA ASP A 19 20.38 7.21 21.77
C ASP A 19 20.72 6.24 20.63
N GLU A 20 19.99 5.11 20.52
CA GLU A 20 20.17 4.10 19.49
C GLU A 20 19.26 4.33 18.26
N VAL A 21 18.27 5.22 18.35
CA VAL A 21 17.26 5.42 17.30
C VAL A 21 17.26 6.87 16.80
N HIS A 22 17.71 7.06 15.56
CA HIS A 22 17.78 8.37 14.90
C HIS A 22 16.69 8.47 13.83
N VAL A 23 16.01 9.63 13.76
CA VAL A 23 15.00 9.92 12.72
C VAL A 23 15.69 10.63 11.56
N GLY A 24 15.92 9.91 10.47
CA GLY A 24 16.62 10.42 9.29
C GLY A 24 15.70 10.81 8.14
N GLY A 25 14.46 10.33 8.12
CA GLY A 25 13.60 10.39 6.94
C GLY A 25 13.75 9.14 6.05
N SER A 26 13.08 9.15 4.91
CA SER A 26 13.16 8.07 3.92
C SER A 26 13.86 8.56 2.65
N PRO A 27 15.06 8.05 2.29
CA PRO A 27 15.76 8.41 1.06
C PRO A 27 14.94 8.18 -0.22
N ARG A 28 13.94 7.29 -0.15
CA ARG A 28 13.03 7.04 -1.27
C ARG A 28 12.10 8.24 -1.54
N LEU A 29 11.83 9.06 -0.54
CA LEU A 29 11.00 10.25 -0.68
C LEU A 29 11.79 11.43 -1.24
N ASP A 30 13.12 11.48 -1.02
CA ASP A 30 14.01 12.46 -1.66
C ASP A 30 13.90 12.41 -3.19
N VAL A 31 13.64 11.21 -3.74
CA VAL A 31 13.52 10.97 -5.20
C VAL A 31 12.07 10.90 -5.70
N GLY A 32 11.10 10.63 -4.81
CA GLY A 32 9.71 10.32 -5.15
C GLY A 32 8.86 11.51 -5.66
N VAL A 33 9.27 12.75 -5.41
CA VAL A 33 8.48 13.97 -5.69
C VAL A 33 8.33 14.28 -7.19
N ARG A 34 8.98 13.56 -8.11
CA ARG A 34 9.16 14.00 -9.51
C ARG A 34 8.33 13.36 -10.63
N ARG A 35 7.33 12.50 -10.39
CA ARG A 35 6.73 11.69 -11.50
C ARG A 35 5.20 11.59 -11.61
N GLN A 36 4.49 12.73 -11.65
CA GLN A 36 3.07 12.74 -12.05
C GLN A 36 2.83 12.47 -13.57
N ALA A 37 3.85 12.64 -14.42
CA ALA A 37 3.69 12.65 -15.88
C ALA A 37 3.63 11.25 -16.57
N ASP A 38 3.38 10.16 -15.83
CA ASP A 38 3.59 8.79 -16.33
C ASP A 38 2.36 7.85 -16.20
N ARG A 39 1.21 8.39 -15.81
CA ARG A 39 0.02 7.57 -15.53
C ARG A 39 -0.37 6.69 -16.72
N GLU A 40 -0.48 7.27 -17.91
CA GLU A 40 -0.91 6.55 -19.11
C GLU A 40 0.12 5.51 -19.58
N ALA A 41 1.41 5.82 -19.48
CA ALA A 41 2.47 4.91 -19.88
C ALA A 41 2.55 3.69 -18.95
N VAL A 42 2.49 3.87 -17.62
CA VAL A 42 2.40 2.74 -16.67
C VAL A 42 1.17 1.86 -16.96
N ARG A 43 0.02 2.47 -17.26
CA ARG A 43 -1.21 1.74 -17.58
C ARG A 43 -1.11 0.98 -18.90
N ALA A 44 -0.43 1.55 -19.91
CA ALA A 44 -0.15 0.86 -21.17
C ALA A 44 0.83 -0.31 -20.98
N GLU A 45 1.91 -0.11 -20.20
CA GLU A 45 2.88 -1.17 -19.84
C GLU A 45 2.17 -2.38 -19.22
N LEU A 46 1.17 -2.14 -18.36
CA LEU A 46 0.39 -3.19 -17.68
C LEU A 46 -0.84 -3.66 -18.46
N SER A 47 -1.02 -3.20 -19.70
CA SER A 47 -2.15 -3.54 -20.57
C SER A 47 -3.52 -3.27 -19.92
N ILE A 48 -3.62 -2.19 -19.15
CA ILE A 48 -4.88 -1.76 -18.53
C ILE A 48 -5.82 -1.23 -19.63
N ALA A 49 -7.00 -1.82 -19.77
CA ALA A 49 -7.96 -1.37 -20.78
C ALA A 49 -8.44 0.07 -20.51
N PRO A 50 -8.70 0.88 -21.56
CA PRO A 50 -9.31 2.20 -21.42
C PRO A 50 -10.62 2.13 -20.62
N GLY A 51 -10.80 3.05 -19.69
CA GLY A 51 -11.99 3.11 -18.82
C GLY A 51 -11.98 2.16 -17.62
N ASN A 52 -11.08 1.17 -17.54
CA ASN A 52 -10.93 0.36 -16.34
C ASN A 52 -10.24 1.15 -15.23
N ARG A 53 -10.69 1.03 -13.99
CA ARG A 53 -9.96 1.48 -12.80
C ARG A 53 -8.83 0.50 -12.48
N MET A 54 -7.61 1.01 -12.34
CA MET A 54 -6.44 0.27 -11.91
C MET A 54 -6.38 0.27 -10.37
N VAL A 55 -6.58 -0.88 -9.75
CA VAL A 55 -6.47 -1.04 -8.30
C VAL A 55 -5.19 -1.80 -7.99
N VAL A 56 -4.28 -1.19 -7.24
CA VAL A 56 -3.03 -1.84 -6.82
C VAL A 56 -3.25 -2.56 -5.50
N LEU A 57 -3.17 -3.88 -5.49
CA LEU A 57 -3.23 -4.68 -4.27
C LEU A 57 -1.81 -4.98 -3.78
N SER A 58 -1.56 -4.76 -2.49
CA SER A 58 -0.31 -5.15 -1.86
C SER A 58 -0.52 -5.75 -0.48
N GLY A 59 0.40 -6.62 -0.08
CA GLY A 59 0.40 -7.26 1.23
C GLY A 59 1.80 -7.43 1.80
N THR A 60 1.87 -7.74 3.10
CA THR A 60 3.12 -8.18 3.74
C THR A 60 3.55 -9.57 3.28
N HIS A 61 4.76 -9.99 3.62
CA HIS A 61 5.20 -11.36 3.39
C HIS A 61 5.21 -12.16 4.69
N GLY A 62 4.66 -13.36 4.65
CA GLY A 62 4.81 -14.36 5.70
C GLY A 62 4.01 -15.62 5.42
N HIS A 63 4.53 -16.77 5.84
CA HIS A 63 3.89 -18.07 5.60
C HIS A 63 2.45 -18.13 6.15
N LEU A 64 2.23 -17.60 7.35
CA LEU A 64 0.90 -17.55 7.97
C LEU A 64 -0.07 -16.66 7.19
N HIS A 65 0.39 -15.48 6.75
CA HIS A 65 -0.42 -14.57 5.93
C HIS A 65 -0.86 -15.25 4.65
N ARG A 66 0.08 -15.86 3.92
CA ARG A 66 -0.18 -16.53 2.65
C ARG A 66 -1.10 -17.74 2.78
N ARG A 67 -0.98 -18.51 3.87
CA ARG A 67 -1.76 -19.73 4.06
C ARG A 67 -3.16 -19.48 4.63
N PHE A 68 -3.31 -18.50 5.52
CA PHE A 68 -4.54 -18.36 6.32
C PHE A 68 -5.23 -17.00 6.15
N LEU A 69 -4.49 -15.90 6.02
CA LEU A 69 -5.11 -14.56 5.97
C LEU A 69 -5.50 -14.16 4.55
N TYR A 70 -4.60 -14.30 3.57
CA TYR A 70 -4.88 -13.90 2.19
C TYR A 70 -6.03 -14.65 1.56
N PRO A 71 -6.16 -15.98 1.67
CA PRO A 71 -7.30 -16.67 1.09
C PRO A 71 -8.64 -16.15 1.61
N VAL A 72 -8.73 -15.87 2.92
CA VAL A 72 -9.96 -15.37 3.55
C VAL A 72 -10.23 -13.92 3.15
N ALA A 73 -9.24 -13.04 3.23
CA ALA A 73 -9.39 -11.63 2.88
C ALA A 73 -9.78 -11.46 1.41
N LEU A 74 -9.06 -12.14 0.49
CA LEU A 74 -9.34 -12.07 -0.94
C LEU A 74 -10.71 -12.66 -1.29
N ALA A 75 -11.10 -13.78 -0.68
CA ALA A 75 -12.41 -14.37 -0.93
C ALA A 75 -13.57 -13.46 -0.48
N ARG A 76 -13.37 -12.63 0.53
CA ARG A 76 -14.37 -11.63 0.97
C ARG A 76 -14.37 -10.39 0.09
N LEU A 77 -13.20 -9.86 -0.24
CA LEU A 77 -13.05 -8.66 -1.08
C LEU A 77 -13.50 -8.87 -2.53
N PHE A 78 -13.35 -10.09 -3.04
CA PHE A 78 -13.73 -10.47 -4.40
C PHE A 78 -14.88 -11.49 -4.39
N ASP A 79 -15.86 -11.30 -3.50
CA ASP A 79 -17.01 -12.19 -3.31
C ASP A 79 -18.12 -12.01 -4.37
N ARG A 80 -17.95 -11.04 -5.28
CA ARG A 80 -18.93 -10.62 -6.29
C ARG A 80 -18.23 -10.04 -7.53
N PRO A 81 -18.96 -9.80 -8.64
CA PRO A 81 -18.41 -9.10 -9.79
C PRO A 81 -17.90 -7.70 -9.42
N VAL A 82 -16.72 -7.35 -9.92
CA VAL A 82 -16.07 -6.04 -9.76
C VAL A 82 -15.84 -5.41 -11.14
N PRO A 83 -16.92 -4.97 -11.82
CA PRO A 83 -16.85 -4.57 -13.21
C PRO A 83 -15.99 -3.32 -13.40
N GLY A 84 -15.26 -3.27 -14.52
CA GLY A 84 -14.40 -2.14 -14.85
C GLY A 84 -13.19 -1.96 -13.92
N ILE A 85 -12.80 -2.99 -13.17
CA ILE A 85 -11.57 -2.97 -12.35
C ILE A 85 -10.53 -3.90 -12.98
N HIS A 86 -9.30 -3.39 -13.11
CA HIS A 86 -8.11 -4.17 -13.37
C HIS A 86 -7.30 -4.24 -12.09
N LEU A 87 -7.07 -5.43 -11.57
CA LEU A 87 -6.33 -5.64 -10.34
C LEU A 87 -4.83 -5.82 -10.65
N VAL A 88 -3.99 -4.98 -10.06
CA VAL A 88 -2.54 -5.11 -10.16
C VAL A 88 -2.01 -5.58 -8.81
N ILE A 89 -1.58 -6.83 -8.74
CA ILE A 89 -1.01 -7.42 -7.52
C ILE A 89 0.48 -7.08 -7.49
N LYS A 90 0.87 -6.21 -6.57
CA LYS A 90 2.26 -5.90 -6.28
C LYS A 90 2.77 -6.87 -5.23
N LEU A 91 3.67 -7.76 -5.64
CA LEU A 91 4.29 -8.75 -4.76
C LEU A 91 5.25 -8.09 -3.76
N HIS A 92 5.37 -8.69 -2.59
CA HIS A 92 6.45 -8.34 -1.67
C HIS A 92 7.80 -8.81 -2.26
N PRO A 93 8.93 -8.09 -2.05
CA PRO A 93 10.24 -8.50 -2.60
C PRO A 93 10.69 -9.91 -2.19
N ALA A 94 10.28 -10.37 -1.01
CA ALA A 94 10.55 -11.72 -0.50
C ALA A 94 9.66 -12.83 -1.10
N GLU A 95 8.65 -12.48 -1.91
CA GLU A 95 7.84 -13.48 -2.61
C GLU A 95 8.58 -14.03 -3.84
N VAL A 96 8.76 -15.35 -3.83
CA VAL A 96 9.46 -16.10 -4.89
C VAL A 96 8.54 -16.61 -5.99
N ASP A 97 7.23 -16.52 -5.78
CA ASP A 97 6.16 -16.95 -6.69
C ASP A 97 5.02 -15.91 -6.71
N GLU A 98 3.98 -16.14 -7.52
CA GLU A 98 2.82 -15.24 -7.63
C GLU A 98 1.88 -15.24 -6.40
N GLY A 99 2.17 -16.03 -5.37
CA GLY A 99 1.32 -16.16 -4.19
C GLY A 99 -0.04 -16.79 -4.46
N PRO A 100 -0.95 -16.75 -3.46
CA PRO A 100 -2.28 -17.34 -3.60
C PRO A 100 -3.25 -16.45 -4.38
N TYR A 101 -2.86 -15.22 -4.71
CA TYR A 101 -3.80 -14.14 -5.05
C TYR A 101 -4.70 -14.48 -6.23
N ARG A 102 -4.10 -14.77 -7.39
CA ARG A 102 -4.82 -15.10 -8.62
C ARG A 102 -5.71 -16.33 -8.42
N ALA A 103 -5.13 -17.42 -7.91
CA ALA A 103 -5.83 -18.68 -7.73
C ALA A 103 -7.06 -18.54 -6.81
N VAL A 104 -6.96 -17.74 -5.74
CA VAL A 104 -8.09 -17.49 -4.84
C VAL A 104 -9.17 -16.66 -5.53
N ILE A 105 -8.80 -15.55 -6.19
CA ILE A 105 -9.77 -14.64 -6.84
C ILE A 105 -10.50 -15.37 -7.97
N GLU A 106 -9.76 -16.05 -8.86
CA GLU A 106 -10.33 -16.80 -9.97
C GLU A 106 -11.18 -17.99 -9.46
N GLY A 107 -10.72 -18.68 -8.42
CA GLY A 107 -11.46 -19.78 -7.80
C GLY A 107 -12.78 -19.34 -7.17
N VAL A 108 -12.80 -18.21 -6.47
CA VAL A 108 -14.02 -17.63 -5.89
C VAL A 108 -14.99 -17.20 -6.98
N ALA A 109 -14.49 -16.53 -8.02
CA ALA A 109 -15.29 -16.11 -9.17
C ALA A 109 -15.95 -17.32 -9.87
N ALA A 110 -15.17 -18.38 -10.13
CA ALA A 110 -15.67 -19.61 -10.71
C ALA A 110 -16.73 -20.30 -9.82
N ALA A 111 -16.47 -20.41 -8.52
CA ALA A 111 -17.39 -21.02 -7.57
C ALA A 111 -18.72 -20.26 -7.43
N ARG A 112 -18.71 -18.95 -7.70
CA ARG A 112 -19.88 -18.07 -7.61
C ARG A 112 -20.52 -17.74 -8.96
N GLY A 113 -19.98 -18.26 -10.06
CA GLY A 113 -20.56 -18.12 -11.40
C GLY A 113 -20.40 -16.72 -12.02
N PHE A 114 -19.28 -16.03 -11.76
CA PHE A 114 -18.97 -14.76 -12.42
C PHE A 114 -17.53 -14.72 -12.96
N ALA A 115 -17.25 -13.75 -13.85
CA ALA A 115 -15.91 -13.55 -14.39
C ALA A 115 -15.03 -12.77 -13.40
N PRO A 116 -13.79 -13.24 -13.11
CA PRO A 116 -12.85 -12.48 -12.28
C PRO A 116 -12.42 -11.19 -13.01
N PRO A 117 -11.95 -10.16 -12.28
CA PRO A 117 -11.32 -9.01 -12.92
C PRO A 117 -10.06 -9.44 -13.70
N PRO A 118 -9.63 -8.69 -14.72
CA PRO A 118 -8.28 -8.80 -15.25
C PRO A 118 -7.24 -8.60 -14.14
N ILE A 119 -6.19 -9.42 -14.14
CA ILE A 119 -5.16 -9.42 -13.10
C ILE A 119 -3.78 -9.33 -13.76
N SER A 120 -2.97 -8.35 -13.32
CA SER A 120 -1.52 -8.29 -13.59
C SER A 120 -0.76 -8.53 -12.29
N VAL A 121 0.30 -9.33 -12.31
CA VAL A 121 1.16 -9.57 -11.16
C VAL A 121 2.53 -8.95 -11.43
N VAL A 122 2.99 -8.09 -10.52
CA VAL A 122 4.26 -7.35 -10.66
C VAL A 122 5.07 -7.44 -9.37
N ARG A 123 6.39 -7.47 -9.49
CA ARG A 123 7.31 -7.44 -8.33
C ARG A 123 8.30 -6.30 -8.43
N ASP A 124 9.07 -6.29 -9.52
CA ASP A 124 10.19 -5.39 -9.74
C ASP A 124 9.74 -4.17 -10.55
N VAL A 125 9.01 -3.26 -9.90
CA VAL A 125 8.43 -2.04 -10.48
C VAL A 125 8.74 -0.83 -9.60
N ASP A 126 8.85 0.35 -10.21
CA ASP A 126 8.89 1.61 -9.47
C ASP A 126 7.55 1.80 -8.74
N LEU A 127 7.55 1.59 -7.43
CA LEU A 127 6.36 1.63 -6.59
C LEU A 127 5.65 2.99 -6.66
N TYR A 128 6.40 4.09 -6.72
CA TYR A 128 5.81 5.43 -6.73
C TYR A 128 5.15 5.73 -8.08
N ARG A 129 5.77 5.31 -9.20
CA ARG A 129 5.12 5.35 -10.52
C ARG A 129 3.85 4.51 -10.54
N LEU A 130 3.91 3.30 -9.98
CA LEU A 130 2.77 2.39 -9.92
C LEU A 130 1.59 3.00 -9.12
N LEU A 131 1.86 3.53 -7.93
CA LEU A 131 0.85 4.15 -7.07
C LEU A 131 0.28 5.42 -7.70
N ALA A 132 1.11 6.27 -8.31
CA ALA A 132 0.65 7.48 -8.98
C ALA A 132 -0.25 7.18 -10.21
N ALA A 133 -0.05 6.02 -10.83
CA ALA A 133 -0.87 5.55 -11.96
C ALA A 133 -2.15 4.82 -11.55
N ALA A 134 -2.28 4.44 -10.27
CA ALA A 134 -3.43 3.72 -9.75
C ALA A 134 -4.63 4.66 -9.53
N ASP A 135 -5.84 4.12 -9.64
CA ASP A 135 -7.07 4.77 -9.20
C ASP A 135 -7.30 4.58 -7.70
N ALA A 136 -6.82 3.46 -7.15
CA ALA A 136 -6.71 3.25 -5.70
C ALA A 136 -5.62 2.21 -5.37
N HIS A 137 -5.14 2.27 -4.13
CA HIS A 137 -4.34 1.22 -3.51
C HIS A 137 -5.22 0.43 -2.52
N LEU A 138 -5.10 -0.89 -2.49
CA LEU A 138 -5.78 -1.80 -1.56
C LEU A 138 -4.73 -2.59 -0.76
N GLY A 139 -4.53 -2.21 0.49
CA GLY A 139 -3.57 -2.83 1.39
C GLY A 139 -4.16 -3.98 2.21
N ILE A 140 -3.41 -5.08 2.32
CA ILE A 140 -3.67 -6.17 3.28
C ILE A 140 -2.45 -6.30 4.21
N HIS A 141 -2.50 -5.70 5.40
CA HIS A 141 -1.37 -5.65 6.35
C HIS A 141 -0.07 -5.13 5.71
N SER A 142 -0.17 -4.16 4.79
CA SER A 142 0.96 -3.68 3.99
C SER A 142 1.40 -2.31 4.46
N THR A 143 2.71 -2.09 4.60
CA THR A 143 3.25 -0.73 4.85
C THR A 143 3.15 0.16 3.61
N VAL A 144 2.91 -0.40 2.41
CA VAL A 144 2.67 0.36 1.17
C VAL A 144 1.50 1.33 1.30
N LEU A 145 0.60 1.10 2.28
CA LEU A 145 -0.41 2.08 2.69
C LEU A 145 0.22 3.45 3.00
N THR A 146 1.36 3.52 3.69
CA THR A 146 2.07 4.77 3.99
C THR A 146 2.61 5.44 2.73
N GLU A 147 3.20 4.68 1.80
CA GLU A 147 3.64 5.21 0.51
C GLU A 147 2.48 5.70 -0.36
N ALA A 148 1.31 5.05 -0.32
CA ALA A 148 0.12 5.49 -1.02
C ALA A 148 -0.36 6.87 -0.49
N VAL A 149 -0.36 7.05 0.84
CA VAL A 149 -0.63 8.37 1.45
C VAL A 149 0.37 9.40 0.97
N PHE A 150 1.67 9.07 0.97
CA PHE A 150 2.71 9.98 0.46
C PHE A 150 2.48 10.36 -1.01
N VAL A 151 2.13 9.41 -1.87
CA VAL A 151 1.87 9.69 -3.30
C VAL A 151 0.56 10.48 -3.50
N GLY A 152 -0.38 10.38 -2.55
CA GLY A 152 -1.73 10.93 -2.70
C GLY A 152 -2.64 9.99 -3.50
N THR A 153 -2.33 8.70 -3.54
CA THR A 153 -3.19 7.68 -4.14
C THR A 153 -4.33 7.37 -3.17
N PRO A 154 -5.60 7.36 -3.62
CA PRO A 154 -6.70 6.91 -2.78
C PRO A 154 -6.44 5.55 -2.16
N ASN A 155 -6.62 5.43 -0.85
CA ASN A 155 -6.08 4.32 -0.08
C ASN A 155 -7.20 3.52 0.58
N LEU A 156 -7.22 2.22 0.34
CA LEU A 156 -8.22 1.28 0.86
C LEU A 156 -7.51 0.25 1.73
N LEU A 157 -8.12 -0.10 2.85
CA LEU A 157 -7.58 -1.03 3.83
C LEU A 157 -8.50 -2.23 3.97
N ALA A 158 -7.99 -3.44 3.68
CA ALA A 158 -8.74 -4.67 3.90
C ALA A 158 -9.00 -4.89 5.40
N SER A 159 -10.20 -4.56 5.86
CA SER A 159 -10.61 -4.62 7.28
C SER A 159 -11.25 -5.96 7.66
N ALA A 160 -11.34 -6.88 6.70
CA ALA A 160 -11.95 -8.21 6.87
C ALA A 160 -11.24 -9.11 7.91
N THR A 161 -10.05 -8.72 8.35
CA THR A 161 -9.19 -9.42 9.31
C THR A 161 -8.81 -8.48 10.45
N LEU A 162 -8.95 -8.95 11.70
CA LEU A 162 -8.54 -8.21 12.91
C LEU A 162 -7.08 -7.76 12.81
N GLY A 163 -6.79 -6.52 13.23
CA GLY A 163 -5.43 -5.97 13.25
C GLY A 163 -4.89 -5.55 11.87
N GLY A 164 -5.74 -5.43 10.84
CA GLY A 164 -5.31 -5.01 9.51
C GLY A 164 -4.81 -3.55 9.43
N ASP A 165 -5.28 -2.69 10.33
CA ASP A 165 -4.82 -1.31 10.46
C ASP A 165 -3.64 -1.20 11.44
N LEU A 166 -2.44 -1.44 10.92
CA LEU A 166 -1.22 -1.51 11.71
C LEU A 166 -0.74 -0.15 12.21
N LEU A 167 -1.00 0.93 11.47
CA LEU A 167 -0.47 2.27 11.73
C LEU A 167 -1.57 3.31 12.02
N GLY A 168 -2.82 2.90 12.17
CA GLY A 168 -3.94 3.81 12.42
C GLY A 168 -4.35 4.64 11.20
N TYR A 169 -4.23 4.09 9.99
CA TYR A 169 -4.58 4.78 8.74
C TYR A 169 -6.04 5.22 8.70
N VAL A 170 -6.96 4.40 9.21
CA VAL A 170 -8.39 4.72 9.24
C VAL A 170 -8.67 5.81 10.25
N GLU A 171 -8.09 5.72 11.45
CA GLU A 171 -8.22 6.75 12.50
C GLU A 171 -7.65 8.09 12.03
N ALA A 172 -6.51 8.07 11.32
CA ALA A 172 -5.90 9.25 10.72
C ALA A 172 -6.64 9.76 9.46
N SER A 173 -7.75 9.13 9.05
CA SER A 173 -8.53 9.52 7.86
C SER A 173 -7.72 9.52 6.55
N VAL A 174 -6.73 8.63 6.45
CA VAL A 174 -5.87 8.45 5.26
C VAL A 174 -6.06 7.09 4.58
N ALA A 175 -7.04 6.30 5.01
CA ALA A 175 -7.52 5.12 4.32
C ALA A 175 -8.99 4.82 4.63
N LEU A 176 -9.72 4.26 3.65
CA LEU A 176 -11.07 3.72 3.86
C LEU A 176 -11.02 2.22 4.18
N PRO A 177 -11.65 1.75 5.26
CA PRO A 177 -11.76 0.33 5.53
C PRO A 177 -12.74 -0.34 4.55
N VAL A 178 -12.38 -1.54 4.07
CA VAL A 178 -13.22 -2.38 3.20
C VAL A 178 -13.22 -3.83 3.67
N ALA A 179 -14.38 -4.36 4.02
CA ALA A 179 -14.55 -5.70 4.57
C ALA A 179 -14.99 -6.75 3.53
N ASP A 180 -15.60 -6.32 2.43
CA ASP A 180 -16.06 -7.18 1.34
C ASP A 180 -16.13 -6.46 -0.01
N GLY A 181 -16.55 -7.17 -1.06
CA GLY A 181 -16.63 -6.62 -2.41
C GLY A 181 -17.65 -5.51 -2.60
N GLY A 182 -18.70 -5.43 -1.77
CA GLY A 182 -19.66 -4.34 -1.80
C GLY A 182 -19.07 -3.05 -1.28
N GLU A 183 -18.40 -3.14 -0.13
CA GLU A 183 -17.67 -2.01 0.45
C GLU A 183 -16.49 -1.58 -0.42
N LEU A 184 -15.78 -2.52 -1.06
CA LEU A 184 -14.73 -2.21 -2.03
C LEU A 184 -15.26 -1.34 -3.17
N LEU A 185 -16.39 -1.71 -3.78
CA LEU A 185 -16.98 -0.93 -4.87
C LEU A 185 -17.45 0.44 -4.39
N ALA A 186 -18.13 0.52 -3.24
CA ALA A 186 -18.57 1.79 -2.67
C ALA A 186 -17.39 2.71 -2.33
N ALA A 187 -16.33 2.16 -1.75
CA ALA A 187 -15.14 2.91 -1.41
C ALA A 187 -14.41 3.42 -2.65
N LEU A 188 -14.38 2.67 -3.75
CA LEU A 188 -13.79 3.13 -5.01
C LEU A 188 -14.55 4.30 -5.66
N GLU A 189 -15.84 4.45 -5.41
CA GLU A 189 -16.60 5.64 -5.82
C GLU A 189 -16.29 6.84 -4.91
N ALA A 190 -16.10 6.60 -3.61
CA ALA A 190 -15.82 7.65 -2.62
C ALA A 190 -14.33 8.04 -2.52
N ALA A 191 -13.43 7.24 -3.09
CA ALA A 191 -11.99 7.28 -2.78
C ALA A 191 -11.33 8.62 -3.11
N ALA A 192 -11.79 9.31 -4.16
CA ALA A 192 -11.22 10.57 -4.61
C ALA A 192 -11.33 11.69 -3.56
N ASP A 193 -12.37 11.63 -2.72
CA ASP A 193 -12.67 12.67 -1.72
C ASP A 193 -12.39 12.18 -0.28
N ALA A 194 -11.93 10.94 -0.12
CA ALA A 194 -11.84 10.28 1.18
C ALA A 194 -10.72 10.81 2.09
N THR A 195 -9.64 11.34 1.50
CA THR A 195 -8.47 11.83 2.24
C THR A 195 -8.27 13.30 1.92
N THR A 196 -8.44 14.16 2.93
CA THR A 196 -8.18 15.59 2.74
C THR A 196 -6.68 15.88 2.69
N PRO A 197 -6.26 16.98 2.02
CA PRO A 197 -4.87 17.41 2.05
C PRO A 197 -4.32 17.57 3.47
N GLU A 198 -5.12 18.07 4.40
CA GLU A 198 -4.72 18.29 5.80
C GLU A 198 -4.49 16.98 6.54
N ALA A 199 -5.39 16.00 6.39
CA ALA A 199 -5.23 14.67 6.99
C ALA A 199 -3.98 13.97 6.46
N ARG A 200 -3.75 14.06 5.14
CA ARG A 200 -2.54 13.55 4.49
C ARG A 200 -1.28 14.24 5.01
N GLU A 201 -1.26 15.56 5.09
CA GLU A 201 -0.10 16.32 5.58
C GLU A 201 0.20 16.01 7.05
N ALA A 202 -0.83 15.93 7.90
CA ALA A 202 -0.69 15.57 9.30
C ALA A 202 -0.09 14.16 9.47
N PHE A 203 -0.58 13.18 8.70
CA PHE A 203 -0.05 11.82 8.71
C PHE A 203 1.41 11.78 8.24
N ILE A 204 1.73 12.44 7.11
CA ILE A 204 3.09 12.49 6.57
C ILE A 204 4.05 13.15 7.56
N ALA A 205 3.66 14.24 8.23
CA ALA A 205 4.52 14.95 9.18
C ALA A 205 4.90 14.12 10.41
N VAL A 206 4.15 13.05 10.70
CA VAL A 206 4.39 12.12 11.80
C VAL A 206 5.24 10.91 11.35
N HIS A 207 4.95 10.38 10.16
CA HIS A 207 5.58 9.17 9.62
C HIS A 207 6.82 9.42 8.74
N PHE A 208 7.06 10.67 8.33
CA PHE A 208 8.21 11.02 7.51
C PHE A 208 8.84 12.34 7.94
N GLU A 209 10.13 12.30 8.23
CA GLU A 209 10.93 13.50 8.42
C GLU A 209 11.19 14.18 7.07
N PRO A 210 10.74 15.43 6.86
CA PRO A 210 10.89 16.14 5.59
C PRO A 210 12.36 16.47 5.29
N GLY A 211 12.68 16.74 4.02
CA GLY A 211 14.02 17.18 3.59
C GLY A 211 14.93 16.03 3.11
N SER A 212 16.24 16.28 3.06
CA SER A 212 17.23 15.38 2.45
C SER A 212 17.62 14.22 3.37
N ALA A 213 16.80 13.18 3.40
CA ALA A 213 17.03 12.02 4.26
C ALA A 213 18.38 11.34 4.00
N ALA A 214 18.79 11.22 2.73
CA ALA A 214 20.08 10.64 2.37
C ALA A 214 21.26 11.44 2.95
N THR A 215 21.17 12.77 2.97
CA THR A 215 22.22 13.64 3.53
C THR A 215 22.33 13.45 5.04
N ARG A 216 21.20 13.50 5.78
CA ARG A 216 21.20 13.29 7.24
C ARG A 216 21.78 11.95 7.62
N ILE A 217 21.35 10.87 6.95
CA ILE A 217 21.87 9.53 7.21
C ILE A 217 23.39 9.46 6.95
N ALA A 218 23.88 10.10 5.90
CA ALA A 218 25.32 10.13 5.62
C ALA A 218 26.10 10.91 6.69
N GLU A 219 25.58 12.05 7.14
CA GLU A 219 26.16 12.86 8.22
C GLU A 219 26.21 12.08 9.54
N ASP A 220 25.12 11.39 9.90
CA ASP A 220 25.06 10.56 11.11
C ASP A 220 26.09 9.42 11.07
N LEU A 221 26.21 8.74 9.92
CA LEU A 221 27.21 7.68 9.74
C LEU A 221 28.64 8.21 9.83
N LEU A 222 28.92 9.38 9.26
CA LEU A 222 30.23 10.01 9.33
C LEU A 222 30.57 10.48 10.75
N ALA A 223 29.59 10.95 11.52
CA ALA A 223 29.79 11.30 12.93
C ALA A 223 30.07 10.07 13.82
N TRP A 224 29.62 8.89 13.38
CA TRP A 224 29.79 7.63 14.10
C TRP A 224 31.11 6.90 13.77
N LEU A 225 31.68 7.15 12.59
CA LEU A 225 32.93 6.55 12.17
C LEU A 225 34.12 7.43 12.64
N PRO A 226 35.01 6.91 13.50
CA PRO A 226 36.15 7.66 14.04
C PRO A 226 37.21 8.02 12.99
#